data_AF-A0A4Q0PGY3-F1
#
_entry.id   AF-A0A4Q0PGY3-F1
#
_cell.length_a   1.000
_cell.length_b   1.000
_cell.length_c   1.000
_cell.angle_alpha   90.00
_cell.angle_beta   90.00
_cell.angle_gamma   90.00
#
_symmetry.space_group_name_H-M   'P 1'
#
loop_
_entity.id
_entity.type
_entity.pdbx_description
1 polymer ?
#
loop_
_entity_poly.entity_id
_entity_poly.type
_entity_poly.pdbx_seq_one_letter_code
_entity_poly.pdbx_strand_id
1 'polypeptide(L)'
;MNTINLGDFRLDFQAHFMKLKINQGGHFDSSSFQNCLDLKAEIYGHRKLGLLLTNEEERDYSIDPSFLIKDKLLLEDNFKWIIVVSNKSPDYKNYEYFKRLTSIPCKFVTNFKEVADNEQCCMHTM
;
A
#
# COMPACT_ATOMS: atom_id res chain seq x y z
N MET A 1 -16.99 2.28 10.11
CA MET A 1 -16.82 3.11 8.90
C MET A 1 -15.51 2.67 8.30
N ASN A 2 -15.52 1.90 7.20
CA ASN A 2 -14.32 1.17 6.81
C ASN A 2 -13.74 1.66 5.47
N THR A 3 -14.27 2.73 4.90
CA THR A 3 -13.83 3.25 3.60
C THR A 3 -13.87 4.77 3.59
N ILE A 4 -12.79 5.40 3.12
CA ILE A 4 -12.69 6.85 2.88
C ILE A 4 -12.25 7.06 1.42
N ASN A 5 -12.98 7.89 0.67
CA ASN A 5 -12.65 8.25 -0.71
C ASN A 5 -12.11 9.68 -0.73
N LEU A 6 -10.93 9.87 -1.30
CA LEU A 6 -10.18 11.13 -1.35
C LEU A 6 -10.07 11.70 -2.77
N GLY A 7 -10.90 11.23 -3.69
CA GLY A 7 -10.89 11.64 -5.10
C GLY A 7 -9.95 10.76 -5.92
N ASP A 8 -8.65 10.96 -5.80
CA ASP A 8 -7.64 10.23 -6.60
C ASP A 8 -7.36 8.82 -6.08
N PHE A 9 -7.72 8.54 -4.83
CA PHE A 9 -7.56 7.23 -4.22
C PHE A 9 -8.62 6.99 -3.14
N ARG A 10 -8.77 5.71 -2.80
CA ARG A 10 -9.68 5.21 -1.78
C ARG A 10 -8.90 4.36 -0.78
N LEU A 11 -9.16 4.59 0.50
CA LEU A 11 -8.61 3.82 1.60
C LEU A 11 -9.72 2.95 2.20
N ASP A 12 -9.48 1.64 2.24
CA ASP A 12 -10.32 0.67 2.92
C ASP A 12 -9.59 0.16 4.18
N PHE A 13 -10.17 0.39 5.35
CA PHE A 13 -9.60 0.13 6.67
C PHE A 13 -10.05 -1.24 7.19
N GLN A 14 -9.10 -2.14 7.43
CA GLN A 14 -9.33 -3.50 7.96
C GLN A 14 -8.68 -3.66 9.35
N ALA A 15 -8.98 -4.75 10.07
CA ALA A 15 -8.50 -4.92 11.44
C ALA A 15 -6.95 -4.94 11.58
N HIS A 16 -6.24 -5.41 10.55
CA HIS A 16 -4.79 -5.64 10.58
C HIS A 16 -4.01 -5.04 9.41
N PHE A 17 -4.72 -4.48 8.42
CA PHE A 17 -4.12 -3.84 7.27
C PHE A 17 -4.99 -2.71 6.76
N MET A 18 -4.38 -1.85 5.95
CA MET A 18 -5.06 -0.85 5.15
C MET A 18 -4.96 -1.25 3.68
N LYS A 19 -6.06 -1.15 2.94
CA LYS A 19 -6.08 -1.30 1.49
C LYS A 19 -6.11 0.07 0.84
N LEU A 20 -5.13 0.34 -0.02
CA LEU A 20 -5.04 1.52 -0.86
C LEU A 20 -5.45 1.14 -2.29
N LYS A 21 -6.50 1.78 -2.78
CA LYS A 21 -6.90 1.72 -4.18
C LYS A 21 -6.63 3.07 -4.82
N ILE A 22 -5.81 3.11 -5.86
CA ILE A 22 -5.62 4.33 -6.65
C ILE A 22 -6.68 4.32 -7.75
N ASN A 23 -7.46 5.39 -7.83
CA ASN A 23 -8.55 5.51 -8.79
C ASN A 23 -7.99 5.83 -10.19
N GLN A 24 -8.79 5.62 -11.23
CA GLN A 24 -8.39 5.91 -12.61
C GLN A 24 -7.85 7.34 -12.76
N GLY A 25 -6.66 7.47 -13.37
CA GLY A 25 -6.01 8.75 -13.59
C GLY A 25 -5.44 9.40 -12.32
N GLY A 26 -5.58 8.75 -11.17
CA GLY A 26 -5.04 9.21 -9.90
C GLY A 26 -3.51 9.23 -9.91
N HIS A 27 -2.96 10.21 -9.21
CA HIS A 27 -1.54 10.35 -8.98
C HIS A 27 -1.26 10.23 -7.49
N PHE A 28 -0.43 9.26 -7.10
CA PHE A 28 -0.06 9.05 -5.70
C PHE A 28 1.37 9.58 -5.46
N ASP A 29 1.45 10.66 -4.69
CA ASP A 29 2.67 11.40 -4.36
C ASP A 29 2.92 11.47 -2.84
N SER A 30 3.94 12.21 -2.41
CA SER A 30 4.22 12.45 -0.98
C SER A 30 3.03 13.09 -0.24
N SER A 31 2.28 13.99 -0.89
CA SER A 31 1.12 14.65 -0.28
C SER A 31 0.01 13.64 0.00
N SER A 32 -0.27 12.79 -1.00
CA SER A 32 -1.22 11.67 -0.89
C SER A 32 -0.79 10.69 0.19
N PHE A 33 0.52 10.41 0.29
CA PHE A 33 1.07 9.56 1.33
C PHE A 33 0.88 10.13 2.74
N GLN A 34 1.14 11.43 2.94
CA GLN A 34 0.94 12.08 4.23
C GLN A 34 -0.54 12.04 4.64
N ASN A 35 -1.46 12.33 3.71
CA ASN A 35 -2.90 12.21 3.96
C ASN A 35 -3.30 10.77 4.37
N CYS A 36 -2.68 9.75 3.76
CA CYS A 36 -2.87 8.36 4.18
C CYS A 36 -2.39 8.12 5.61
N LEU A 37 -1.22 8.65 5.98
CA LEU A 37 -0.65 8.48 7.32
C LEU A 37 -1.50 9.16 8.40
N ASP A 38 -2.03 10.34 8.12
CA ASP A 38 -2.86 11.09 9.07
C ASP A 38 -4.15 10.30 9.37
N LEU A 39 -4.85 9.84 8.33
CA LEU A 39 -6.04 9.00 8.49
C LEU A 39 -5.73 7.65 9.15
N LYS A 40 -4.57 7.06 8.82
CA LYS A 40 -4.08 5.84 9.48
C LYS A 40 -3.87 6.07 10.97
N ALA A 41 -3.32 7.21 11.37
CA ALA A 41 -3.09 7.56 12.77
C ALA A 41 -4.40 7.83 13.51
N GLU A 42 -5.38 8.47 12.89
CA GLU A 42 -6.71 8.67 13.48
C GLU A 42 -7.43 7.34 13.79
N ILE A 43 -7.29 6.35 12.91
CA ILE A 43 -8.04 5.08 13.01
C ILE A 43 -7.28 4.03 13.84
N TYR A 44 -5.95 3.97 13.72
CA TYR A 44 -5.13 2.91 14.33
C TYR A 44 -4.04 3.42 15.28
N GLY A 45 -3.87 4.74 15.41
CA GLY A 45 -2.76 5.34 16.13
C GLY A 45 -1.40 4.94 15.57
N HIS A 46 -0.45 4.72 16.47
CA HIS A 46 0.95 4.39 16.13
C HIS A 46 1.17 2.91 15.78
N ARG A 47 0.11 2.10 15.69
CA ARG A 47 0.24 0.68 15.34
C ARG A 47 0.81 0.51 13.93
N LYS A 48 1.85 -0.32 13.76
CA LYS A 48 2.30 -0.75 12.42
C LYS A 48 1.30 -1.71 11.79
N LEU A 49 0.98 -1.53 10.51
CA LEU A 49 -0.04 -2.32 9.79
C LEU A 49 0.50 -2.91 8.49
N GLY A 50 -0.25 -3.82 7.88
CA GLY A 50 -0.05 -4.14 6.47
C GLY A 50 -0.55 -3.04 5.55
N LEU A 51 0.12 -2.83 4.41
CA LEU A 51 -0.40 -2.03 3.31
C LEU A 51 -0.66 -2.93 2.11
N LEU A 52 -1.89 -2.89 1.59
CA LEU A 52 -2.30 -3.64 0.43
C LEU A 52 -2.66 -2.67 -0.69
N LEU A 53 -1.90 -2.66 -1.78
CA LEU A 53 -2.16 -1.85 -2.95
C LEU A 53 -2.94 -2.68 -3.96
N THR A 54 -4.06 -2.15 -4.45
CA THR A 54 -4.85 -2.79 -5.52
C THR A 54 -5.10 -1.87 -6.68
N ASN A 55 -5.05 -2.43 -7.88
CA ASN A 55 -5.61 -1.82 -9.07
C ASN A 55 -6.81 -2.66 -9.54
N GLU A 56 -8.01 -2.11 -9.45
CA GLU A 56 -9.24 -2.79 -9.87
C GLU A 56 -9.75 -2.33 -11.23
N GLU A 57 -9.12 -1.31 -11.83
CA GLU A 57 -9.64 -0.67 -13.05
C GLU A 57 -8.76 -0.97 -14.24
N GLU A 58 -9.29 -0.88 -15.47
CA GLU A 58 -8.57 -1.23 -16.69
C GLU A 58 -7.49 -0.21 -17.09
N ARG A 59 -7.57 1.03 -16.58
CA ARG A 59 -6.65 2.12 -16.95
C ARG A 59 -5.46 2.27 -16.01
N ASP A 60 -4.46 3.01 -16.49
CA ASP A 60 -3.23 3.27 -15.75
C ASP A 60 -3.44 4.31 -14.63
N TYR A 61 -2.72 4.11 -13.53
CA TYR A 61 -2.50 5.12 -12.49
C TYR A 61 -1.00 5.42 -12.41
N SER A 62 -0.62 6.44 -11.65
CA SER A 62 0.80 6.74 -11.43
C SER A 62 1.14 6.88 -9.95
N ILE A 63 2.31 6.37 -9.59
CA ILE A 63 2.95 6.60 -8.29
C ILE A 63 4.23 7.39 -8.58
N ASP A 64 4.46 8.51 -7.88
CA ASP A 64 5.76 9.19 -7.89
C ASP A 64 6.72 8.44 -6.95
N PRO A 65 7.70 7.68 -7.46
CA PRO A 65 8.62 6.94 -6.59
C PRO A 65 9.47 7.85 -5.70
N SER A 66 9.50 9.17 -5.90
CA SER A 66 10.26 10.09 -5.06
C SER A 66 9.82 10.06 -3.58
N PHE A 67 8.55 9.76 -3.30
CA PHE A 67 8.05 9.64 -1.92
C PHE A 67 8.71 8.46 -1.18
N LEU A 68 9.09 7.40 -1.89
CA LEU A 68 9.77 6.23 -1.31
C LEU A 68 11.19 6.54 -0.83
N ILE A 69 11.74 7.67 -1.27
CA ILE A 69 13.05 8.17 -0.84
C ILE A 69 12.86 9.21 0.26
N LYS A 70 12.00 10.21 0.02
CA LYS A 70 11.75 11.33 0.95
C LYS A 70 11.13 10.86 2.27
N ASP A 71 10.12 10.00 2.16
CA ASP A 71 9.27 9.60 3.28
C ASP A 71 9.56 8.15 3.72
N LYS A 72 10.73 7.62 3.32
CA LYS A 72 11.15 6.24 3.55
C LYS A 72 11.00 5.79 5.00
N LEU A 73 11.57 6.57 5.92
CA LEU A 73 11.57 6.22 7.35
C LEU A 73 10.14 6.21 7.90
N LEU A 74 9.30 7.17 7.48
CA LEU A 74 7.90 7.21 7.87
C LEU A 74 7.13 6.00 7.35
N LEU A 75 7.38 5.59 6.10
CA LEU A 75 6.79 4.38 5.53
C LEU A 75 7.19 3.13 6.32
N GLU A 76 8.49 2.96 6.61
CA GLU A 76 9.03 1.83 7.36
C GLU A 76 8.56 1.81 8.83
N ASP A 77 8.29 2.97 9.41
CA ASP A 77 7.75 3.12 10.76
C ASP A 77 6.25 2.89 10.86
N ASN A 78 5.52 2.90 9.75
CA ASN A 78 4.07 2.73 9.75
C ASN A 78 3.61 1.37 9.20
N PHE A 79 4.42 0.71 8.38
CA PHE A 79 4.01 -0.52 7.69
C PHE A 79 4.94 -1.70 7.97
N LYS A 80 4.34 -2.87 8.21
CA LYS A 80 5.04 -4.14 8.46
C LYS A 80 5.36 -4.89 7.17
N TRP A 81 4.50 -4.73 6.17
CA TRP A 81 4.61 -5.39 4.88
C TRP A 81 3.81 -4.60 3.84
N ILE A 82 4.18 -4.78 2.57
CA ILE A 82 3.47 -4.23 1.42
C ILE A 82 3.12 -5.36 0.46
N ILE A 83 1.85 -5.47 0.08
CA ILE A 83 1.41 -6.40 -0.95
C ILE A 83 0.78 -5.62 -2.10
N VAL A 84 1.29 -5.80 -3.31
CA VAL A 84 0.69 -5.28 -4.54
C VAL A 84 -0.12 -6.41 -5.17
N VAL A 85 -1.44 -6.22 -5.27
CA VAL A 85 -2.36 -7.14 -5.92
C VAL A 85 -2.73 -6.56 -7.29
N SER A 86 -2.18 -7.14 -8.35
CA SER A 86 -2.47 -6.72 -9.72
C SER A 86 -2.07 -7.79 -10.74
N ASN A 87 -2.74 -7.80 -11.88
CA ASN A 87 -2.34 -8.56 -13.07
C ASN A 87 -1.65 -7.69 -14.14
N LYS A 88 -1.32 -6.43 -13.83
CA LYS A 88 -0.77 -5.46 -14.78
C LYS A 88 0.74 -5.25 -14.63
N SER A 89 1.42 -5.13 -15.76
CA SER A 89 2.88 -4.88 -15.83
C SER A 89 3.33 -3.55 -15.19
N PRO A 90 2.63 -2.40 -15.36
CA PRO A 90 2.99 -1.16 -14.66
C PRO A 90 3.00 -1.31 -13.13
N ASP A 91 2.08 -2.10 -12.58
CA ASP A 91 1.96 -2.28 -11.13
C ASP A 91 3.09 -3.16 -10.58
N TYR A 92 3.63 -4.06 -11.41
CA TYR A 92 4.86 -4.79 -11.10
C TYR A 92 6.07 -3.85 -10.97
N LYS A 93 6.16 -2.78 -11.79
CA LYS A 93 7.21 -1.77 -11.63
C LYS A 93 7.08 -1.03 -10.31
N ASN A 94 5.86 -0.69 -9.91
CA ASN A 94 5.58 -0.08 -8.61
C ASN A 94 6.05 -0.98 -7.46
N TYR A 95 5.73 -2.27 -7.52
CA TYR A 95 6.28 -3.27 -6.59
C TYR A 95 7.82 -3.27 -6.55
N GLU A 96 8.49 -3.25 -7.71
CA GLU A 96 9.96 -3.22 -7.76
C GLU A 96 10.53 -1.95 -7.10
N TYR A 97 9.86 -0.80 -7.20
CA TYR A 97 10.29 0.40 -6.48
C TYR A 97 10.21 0.20 -4.97
N PHE A 98 9.09 -0.29 -4.43
CA PHE A 98 8.97 -0.57 -2.99
C PHE A 98 10.04 -1.55 -2.50
N LYS A 99 10.25 -2.64 -3.23
CA LYS A 99 11.23 -3.68 -2.90
C LYS A 99 12.67 -3.16 -2.89
N ARG A 100 13.02 -2.26 -3.81
CA ARG A 100 14.40 -1.75 -3.96
C ARG A 100 14.70 -0.57 -3.04
N LEU A 101 13.70 0.27 -2.77
CA LEU A 101 13.92 1.54 -2.07
C LEU A 101 13.65 1.46 -0.56
N THR A 102 12.93 0.43 -0.12
CA THR A 102 12.52 0.26 1.28
C THR A 102 13.04 -1.06 1.87
N SER A 103 13.11 -1.15 3.19
CA SER A 103 13.40 -2.38 3.94
C SER A 103 12.14 -3.22 4.23
N ILE A 104 10.97 -2.75 3.80
CA ILE A 104 9.68 -3.37 4.10
C ILE A 104 9.54 -4.66 3.28
N PRO A 105 9.15 -5.79 3.90
CA PRO A 105 8.79 -7.00 3.18
C PRO A 105 7.71 -6.71 2.12
N CYS A 106 8.05 -6.92 0.84
CA CYS A 106 7.17 -6.65 -0.28
C CYS A 106 6.80 -7.93 -1.05
N LYS A 107 5.54 -8.07 -1.45
CA LYS A 107 5.06 -9.15 -2.32
C LYS A 107 4.21 -8.62 -3.47
N PHE A 108 4.32 -9.24 -4.64
CA PHE A 108 3.40 -9.06 -5.75
C PHE A 108 2.57 -10.33 -5.93
N VAL A 109 1.25 -10.19 -6.05
CA VAL A 109 0.32 -11.29 -6.29
C VAL A 109 -0.69 -10.91 -7.36
N THR A 110 -1.20 -11.89 -8.08
CA THR A 110 -2.15 -11.63 -9.18
C THR A 110 -3.61 -11.66 -8.73
N ASN A 111 -3.88 -12.28 -7.58
CA ASN A 111 -5.22 -12.43 -7.02
C ASN A 111 -5.23 -12.20 -5.51
N PHE A 112 -6.28 -11.52 -5.02
CA PHE A 112 -6.48 -11.29 -3.59
C PHE A 112 -6.56 -12.58 -2.77
N LYS A 113 -7.04 -13.70 -3.36
CA LYS A 113 -7.06 -15.01 -2.67
C LYS A 113 -5.68 -15.47 -2.23
N GLU A 114 -4.63 -15.09 -2.95
CA GLU A 114 -3.23 -15.39 -2.61
C GLU A 114 -2.74 -14.61 -1.37
N VAL A 115 -3.48 -13.60 -0.91
CA VAL A 115 -3.12 -12.81 0.28
C VAL A 115 -3.40 -13.59 1.57
N ALA A 116 -4.51 -14.32 1.64
CA ALA A 116 -4.94 -15.05 2.84
C ALA A 116 -3.97 -16.19 3.23
N ASP A 117 -3.34 -16.83 2.24
CA ASP A 117 -2.34 -17.88 2.47
C ASP A 117 -1.04 -17.33 3.11
N ASN A 118 -0.88 -16.00 3.21
CA ASN A 118 0.40 -15.37 3.58
C ASN A 118 0.38 -14.58 4.89
N GLU A 119 -0.76 -14.37 5.56
CA GLU A 119 -0.74 -13.91 6.95
C GLU A 119 0.03 -14.88 7.86
N GLN A 120 0.09 -16.17 7.50
CA GLN A 120 0.94 -17.16 8.18
C GLN A 120 2.45 -17.03 7.85
N CYS A 121 2.82 -16.61 6.63
CA CYS A 121 4.23 -16.43 6.22
C CYS A 121 4.88 -15.20 6.86
N CYS A 122 4.13 -14.12 7.10
CA CYS A 122 4.66 -12.92 7.75
C CYS A 122 4.74 -13.02 9.29
N MET A 123 4.32 -14.14 9.89
CA MET A 123 4.44 -14.39 11.33
C MET A 123 5.64 -15.24 11.73
N HIS A 124 6.45 -15.72 10.78
CA HIS A 124 7.61 -16.59 11.06
C HIS A 124 8.97 -15.89 11.09
N THR A 125 8.97 -14.55 11.15
CA THR A 125 10.17 -13.77 11.45
C THR A 125 9.93 -12.94 12.72
N MET A 126 9.79 -13.64 13.85
CA MET A 126 10.06 -13.12 15.18
C MET A 126 11.09 -14.00 15.86
#